data_AF-A0A961WU11-F1
#
_entry.id   AF-A0A961WU11-F1
#
_cell.length_a   1.000
_cell.length_b   1.000
_cell.length_c   1.000
_cell.angle_alpha   90.00
_cell.angle_beta   90.00
_cell.angle_gamma   90.00
#
_symmetry.space_group_name_H-M   'P 1'
#
loop_
_entity.id
_entity.type
_entity.pdbx_description
1 polymer ?
#
loop_
_entity_poly.entity_id
_entity_poly.type
_entity_poly.pdbx_seq_one_letter_code
_entity_poly.pdbx_strand_id
1 'polypeptide(L)'
;LEVKDMRIRLDDQSLTGRIMEMQAAQSGQTKDDMLAAVPFMVGAMMAPLDVPEFASSVSSAVGRFLQTSGSITLTARPEEPVSFAELMGIGAGIKAGNVKPAEVIERFNVEISAP
;
A
#
# COMPACT_ATOMS: atom_id res chain seq x y z
N LEU A 1 19.63 -8.90 18.10
CA LEU A 1 19.42 -8.39 16.73
C LEU A 1 18.08 -7.71 16.72
N GLU A 2 18.06 -6.40 16.44
CA GLU A 2 16.86 -5.55 16.52
C GLU A 2 16.67 -4.85 15.17
N VAL A 3 15.41 -4.62 14.81
CA VAL A 3 14.99 -3.93 13.59
C VAL A 3 14.33 -2.61 13.98
N LYS A 4 14.85 -1.50 13.46
CA LYS A 4 14.38 -0.14 13.74
C LYS A 4 13.48 0.42 12.65
N ASP A 5 13.87 0.22 11.39
CA ASP A 5 13.13 0.71 10.23
C ASP A 5 13.13 -0.35 9.13
N MET A 6 12.05 -0.42 8.36
CA MET A 6 11.96 -1.23 7.14
C MET A 6 11.42 -0.37 6.00
N ARG A 7 12.00 -0.53 4.80
CA ARG A 7 11.56 0.17 3.60
C ARG A 7 11.54 -0.77 2.41
N ILE A 8 10.42 -0.78 1.70
CA ILE A 8 10.24 -1.48 0.43
C ILE A 8 9.87 -0.45 -0.62
N ARG A 9 10.62 -0.38 -1.71
CA ARG A 9 10.36 0.51 -2.84
C ARG A 9 10.06 -0.32 -4.08
N LEU A 10 8.95 0.00 -4.73
CA LEU A 10 8.56 -0.55 -6.03
C LEU A 10 8.75 0.57 -7.06
N ASP A 11 9.62 0.36 -8.05
CA ASP A 11 9.80 1.29 -9.17
C ASP A 11 9.03 0.74 -10.39
N ASP A 12 8.04 1.49 -10.88
CA ASP A 12 7.31 1.13 -12.11
C ASP A 12 7.83 1.96 -13.29
N GLN A 13 8.42 1.27 -14.26
CA GLN A 13 8.99 1.88 -15.46
C GLN A 13 7.95 2.04 -16.59
N SER A 14 6.75 2.53 -16.29
CA SER A 14 5.72 3.01 -17.25
C SER A 14 4.87 1.98 -18.02
N LEU A 15 4.91 0.68 -17.68
CA LEU A 15 4.05 -0.32 -18.34
C LEU A 15 2.57 -0.18 -17.91
N THR A 16 2.32 0.23 -16.67
CA THR A 16 0.96 0.40 -16.13
C THR A 16 0.15 1.43 -16.90
N GLY A 17 0.78 2.55 -17.29
CA GLY A 17 0.13 3.59 -18.10
C GLY A 17 -0.33 3.08 -19.47
N ARG A 18 0.47 2.24 -20.12
CA ARG A 18 0.16 1.65 -21.44
C ARG A 18 -0.93 0.58 -21.36
N ILE A 19 -0.90 -0.25 -20.31
CA ILE A 19 -1.92 -1.28 -20.08
C ILE A 19 -3.28 -0.61 -19.79
N MET A 20 -3.30 0.46 -18.98
CA MET A 20 -4.53 1.21 -18.73
C MET A 20 -5.06 1.92 -19.98
N GLU A 21 -4.20 2.48 -20.83
CA GLU A 21 -4.63 3.04 -22.13
C GLU A 21 -5.29 1.99 -23.03
N MET A 22 -4.71 0.79 -23.12
CA MET A 22 -5.32 -0.31 -23.88
C MET A 22 -6.65 -0.78 -23.27
N GLN A 23 -6.75 -0.86 -21.94
CA GLN A 23 -7.96 -1.30 -21.24
C GLN A 23 -9.09 -0.27 -21.36
N ALA A 24 -8.77 1.02 -21.20
CA ALA A 24 -9.72 2.12 -21.34
C ALA A 24 -10.28 2.20 -22.76
N ALA A 25 -9.41 2.08 -23.78
CA ALA A 25 -9.81 2.02 -25.18
C ALA A 25 -10.74 0.83 -25.50
N GLN A 26 -10.52 -0.33 -24.87
CA GLN A 26 -11.40 -1.51 -25.02
C GLN A 26 -12.75 -1.36 -24.32
N SER A 27 -12.81 -0.61 -23.23
CA SER A 27 -14.00 -0.46 -22.38
C SER A 27 -14.88 0.75 -22.76
N GLY A 28 -14.43 1.58 -23.72
CA GLY A 28 -15.10 2.82 -24.11
C GLY A 28 -15.03 3.93 -23.05
N GLN A 29 -14.19 3.77 -22.03
CA GLN A 29 -13.96 4.75 -20.96
C GLN A 29 -12.69 5.55 -21.26
N THR A 30 -12.60 6.78 -20.74
CA THR A 30 -11.34 7.50 -20.81
C THR A 30 -10.38 6.95 -19.76
N LYS A 31 -9.07 7.03 -20.06
CA LYS A 31 -8.02 6.71 -19.08
C LYS A 31 -8.21 7.48 -17.78
N ASP A 32 -8.59 8.75 -17.90
CA ASP A 32 -8.77 9.67 -16.77
C ASP A 32 -9.94 9.27 -15.87
N ASP A 33 -11.06 8.82 -16.44
CA ASP A 33 -12.20 8.31 -15.65
C ASP A 33 -11.81 7.06 -14.85
N MET A 34 -11.04 6.15 -15.47
CA MET A 34 -10.58 4.94 -14.81
C MET A 34 -9.55 5.26 -13.71
N LEU A 35 -8.64 6.19 -13.97
CA LEU A 35 -7.66 6.69 -13.00
C LEU A 35 -8.31 7.40 -11.81
N ALA A 36 -9.41 8.12 -12.04
CA ALA A 36 -10.15 8.77 -10.98
C ALA A 36 -10.86 7.76 -10.05
N ALA A 37 -11.28 6.61 -10.57
CA ALA A 37 -12.01 5.59 -9.79
C ALA A 37 -11.10 4.70 -8.93
N VAL A 38 -9.89 4.39 -9.38
CA VAL A 38 -8.98 3.44 -8.70
C VAL A 38 -8.68 3.82 -7.24
N PRO A 39 -8.35 5.09 -6.90
CA PRO A 39 -8.11 5.48 -5.51
C PRO A 39 -9.31 5.19 -4.59
N PHE A 40 -10.54 5.41 -5.07
CA PHE A 40 -11.75 5.13 -4.31
C PHE A 40 -11.97 3.63 -4.13
N MET A 41 -11.75 2.84 -5.17
CA MET A 41 -11.85 1.37 -5.09
C MET A 41 -10.84 0.81 -4.09
N VAL A 42 -9.60 1.28 -4.13
CA VAL A 42 -8.55 0.84 -3.20
C VAL A 42 -8.91 1.21 -1.75
N GLY A 43 -9.39 2.44 -1.52
CA GLY A 43 -9.88 2.85 -0.20
C GLY A 43 -11.02 1.97 0.31
N ALA A 44 -11.99 1.64 -0.56
CA ALA A 44 -13.11 0.76 -0.22
C ALA A 44 -12.66 -0.67 0.11
N MET A 45 -11.66 -1.21 -0.61
CA MET A 45 -11.08 -2.52 -0.31
C MET A 45 -10.37 -2.56 1.05
N MET A 46 -9.90 -1.41 1.54
CA MET A 46 -9.22 -1.28 2.83
C MET A 46 -10.16 -0.99 3.99
N ALA A 47 -11.42 -0.63 3.73
CA ALA A 47 -12.40 -0.35 4.78
C ALA A 47 -12.53 -1.46 5.85
N PRO A 48 -12.47 -2.77 5.52
CA PRO A 48 -12.51 -3.83 6.53
C PRO A 48 -11.31 -3.88 7.48
N LEU A 49 -10.21 -3.18 7.16
CA LEU A 49 -9.05 -3.10 8.04
C LEU A 49 -9.27 -2.14 9.21
N ASP A 50 -10.25 -1.25 9.14
CA ASP A 50 -10.55 -0.25 10.19
C ASP A 50 -9.36 0.69 10.51
N VAL A 51 -8.48 0.93 9.52
CA VAL A 51 -7.35 1.86 9.62
C VAL A 51 -7.53 3.02 8.62
N PRO A 52 -8.38 4.02 8.92
CA PRO A 52 -8.80 5.03 7.94
C PRO A 52 -7.66 5.94 7.45
N GLU A 53 -6.70 6.24 8.33
CA GLU A 53 -5.51 7.05 7.99
C GLU A 53 -4.63 6.33 6.97
N PHE A 54 -4.40 5.03 7.16
CA PHE A 54 -3.67 4.19 6.21
C PHE A 54 -4.42 4.07 4.88
N ALA A 55 -5.74 3.83 4.91
CA ALA A 55 -6.55 3.74 3.70
C ALA A 55 -6.50 5.03 2.86
N SER A 56 -6.56 6.20 3.52
CA SER A 56 -6.41 7.51 2.88
C SER A 56 -5.02 7.69 2.28
N SER A 57 -3.98 7.32 3.03
CA SER A 57 -2.58 7.39 2.57
C SER A 57 -2.34 6.51 1.34
N VAL A 58 -2.85 5.28 1.33
CA VAL A 58 -2.76 4.37 0.17
C VAL A 58 -3.53 4.93 -1.02
N SER A 59 -4.77 5.38 -0.82
CA SER A 59 -5.57 5.97 -1.89
C SER A 59 -4.84 7.14 -2.56
N SER A 60 -4.26 8.03 -1.77
CA SER A 60 -3.43 9.15 -2.24
C SER A 60 -2.16 8.70 -2.96
N ALA A 61 -1.42 7.74 -2.39
CA ALA A 61 -0.19 7.23 -2.98
C ALA A 61 -0.44 6.51 -4.31
N VAL A 62 -1.53 5.74 -4.41
CA VAL A 62 -1.95 5.09 -5.66
C VAL A 62 -2.34 6.13 -6.71
N GLY A 63 -3.10 7.17 -6.34
CA GLY A 63 -3.44 8.26 -7.26
C GLY A 63 -2.19 8.93 -7.85
N ARG A 64 -1.22 9.29 -6.99
CA ARG A 64 0.06 9.90 -7.41
C ARG A 64 0.92 8.96 -8.26
N PHE A 65 1.00 7.69 -7.87
CA PHE A 65 1.73 6.68 -8.62
C PHE A 65 1.22 6.53 -10.05
N LEU A 66 -0.10 6.49 -10.21
CA LEU A 66 -0.74 6.34 -11.51
C LEU A 66 -0.60 7.59 -12.39
N GLN A 67 -0.57 8.79 -11.79
CA GLN A 67 -0.39 10.05 -12.53
C GLN A 67 1.06 10.29 -12.98
N THR A 68 2.04 9.87 -12.18
CA THR A 68 3.45 10.30 -12.35
C THR A 68 4.36 9.19 -12.89
N SER A 69 3.81 8.00 -13.19
CA SER A 69 4.58 6.80 -13.60
C SER A 69 5.83 6.59 -12.74
N GLY A 70 5.61 6.56 -11.42
CA GLY A 70 6.66 6.72 -10.43
C GLY A 70 6.96 5.47 -9.63
N SER A 71 7.47 5.70 -8.42
CA SER A 71 7.77 4.66 -7.44
C SER A 71 6.80 4.72 -6.27
N ILE A 72 6.35 3.58 -5.75
CA ILE A 72 5.68 3.52 -4.44
C ILE A 72 6.70 3.04 -3.41
N THR A 73 6.78 3.74 -2.28
CA THR A 73 7.60 3.36 -1.14
C THR A 73 6.71 3.06 0.05
N LEU A 74 6.79 1.84 0.56
CA LEU A 74 6.25 1.43 1.84
C LEU A 74 7.34 1.54 2.90
N THR A 75 7.05 2.20 4.01
CA THR A 75 7.97 2.33 5.15
C THR A 75 7.25 1.85 6.40
N ALA A 76 7.96 1.13 7.26
CA ALA A 76 7.49 0.71 8.58
C ALA A 76 8.50 1.20 9.61
N ARG A 77 8.01 1.98 10.59
CA ARG A 77 8.78 2.62 11.66
C ARG A 77 8.12 2.34 13.02
N PRO A 78 8.31 1.15 13.60
CA PRO A 78 7.80 0.87 14.94
C PRO A 78 8.36 1.89 15.95
N GLU A 79 7.54 2.31 16.93
CA GLU A 79 7.94 3.29 17.95
C GLU A 79 9.12 2.78 18.80
N GLU A 80 9.14 1.47 19.06
CA GLU A 80 10.22 0.78 19.75
C GLU A 80 10.90 -0.22 18.82
N PRO A 81 12.24 -0.37 18.89
CA PRO A 81 12.95 -1.39 18.14
C PRO A 81 12.38 -2.78 18.46
N VAL A 82 12.04 -3.55 17.42
CA VAL A 82 11.52 -4.90 17.58
C VAL A 82 12.62 -5.93 17.40
N SER A 83 12.60 -6.99 18.19
CA SER A 83 13.53 -8.10 18.03
C SER A 83 13.15 -8.99 16.84
N PHE A 84 14.14 -9.68 16.26
CA PHE A 84 13.87 -10.63 15.18
C PHE A 84 12.92 -11.78 15.59
N ALA A 85 12.95 -12.18 16.86
CA ALA A 85 12.04 -13.19 17.41
C ALA A 85 10.59 -12.72 17.38
N GLU A 86 10.33 -11.45 17.71
CA GLU A 86 8.99 -10.87 17.65
C GLU A 86 8.48 -10.78 16.21
N LEU A 87 9.32 -10.38 15.26
CA LEU A 87 8.94 -10.36 13.83
C LEU A 87 8.50 -11.74 13.33
N MET A 88 9.24 -12.79 13.71
CA MET A 88 8.86 -14.17 13.39
C MET A 88 7.56 -14.59 14.07
N GLY A 89 7.35 -14.19 15.33
CA GLY A 89 6.12 -14.43 16.07
C GLY A 89 4.91 -13.75 15.43
N ILE A 90 5.04 -12.50 15.00
CA ILE A 90 4.01 -11.75 14.28
C ILE A 90 3.70 -12.43 12.95
N GLY A 91 4.72 -12.80 12.17
CA GLY A 91 4.53 -13.52 10.90
C GLY A 91 3.79 -14.85 11.07
N ALA A 92 4.14 -15.63 12.10
CA ALA A 92 3.42 -16.86 12.44
C ALA A 92 1.99 -16.58 12.90
N GLY A 93 1.77 -15.52 13.67
CA GLY A 93 0.46 -15.07 14.14
C GLY A 93 -0.48 -14.62 13.02
N ILE A 94 0.04 -13.92 12.01
CA ILE A 94 -0.70 -13.55 10.79
C ILE A 94 -1.12 -14.82 10.05
N LYS A 95 -0.19 -15.78 9.87
CA LYS A 95 -0.49 -17.05 9.19
C LYS A 95 -1.53 -17.89 9.95
N ALA A 96 -1.52 -17.84 11.27
CA ALA A 96 -2.47 -18.53 12.13
C ALA A 96 -3.83 -17.83 12.24
N GLY A 97 -3.96 -16.59 11.74
CA GLY A 97 -5.17 -15.77 11.87
C GLY A 97 -5.36 -15.12 13.24
N ASN A 98 -4.35 -15.18 14.11
CA ASN A 98 -4.42 -14.67 15.48
C ASN A 98 -3.88 -13.24 15.60
N VAL A 99 -3.21 -12.72 14.57
CA VAL A 99 -2.75 -11.34 14.47
C VAL A 99 -3.45 -10.71 13.28
N LYS A 100 -4.14 -9.58 13.52
CA LYS A 100 -4.86 -8.86 12.48
C LYS A 100 -3.89 -7.96 11.69
N PRO A 101 -4.07 -7.81 10.37
CA PRO A 101 -3.25 -6.88 9.59
C PRO A 101 -3.29 -5.44 10.10
N ALA A 102 -4.45 -4.99 10.61
CA ALA A 102 -4.64 -3.66 11.19
C ALA A 102 -3.68 -3.38 12.36
N GLU A 103 -3.58 -4.34 13.28
CA GLU A 103 -2.68 -4.26 14.44
C GLU A 103 -1.22 -4.15 14.01
N VAL A 104 -0.84 -4.82 12.92
CA VAL A 104 0.52 -4.72 12.36
C VAL A 104 0.75 -3.35 11.73
N ILE A 105 -0.24 -2.81 11.01
CA ILE A 105 -0.14 -1.48 10.39
C ILE A 105 0.08 -0.41 11.46
N GLU A 106 -0.69 -0.47 12.55
CA GLU A 106 -0.57 0.47 13.68
C GLU A 106 0.73 0.27 14.45
N ARG A 107 1.04 -0.96 14.89
CA ARG A 107 2.24 -1.25 15.69
C ARG A 107 3.54 -0.86 14.99
N PHE A 108 3.57 -0.97 13.67
CA PHE A 108 4.75 -0.66 12.87
C PHE A 108 4.69 0.72 12.21
N ASN A 109 3.68 1.54 12.50
CA ASN A 109 3.45 2.84 11.85
C ASN A 109 3.68 2.74 10.34
N VAL A 110 2.98 1.81 9.70
CA VAL A 110 3.20 1.53 8.27
C VAL A 110 2.65 2.68 7.45
N GLU A 111 3.53 3.33 6.70
CA GLU A 111 3.22 4.44 5.83
C GLU A 111 3.53 4.09 4.38
N ILE A 112 2.69 4.60 3.48
CA ILE A 112 2.90 4.49 2.04
C ILE A 112 3.07 5.89 1.45
N SER A 113 4.02 6.02 0.53
CA SER A 113 4.29 7.27 -0.15
C SER A 113 4.58 7.01 -1.62
N ALA A 114 4.08 7.89 -2.47
CA ALA A 114 4.54 8.06 -3.84
C ALA A 114 5.18 9.46 -3.95
N PRO A 115 6.16 9.67 -4.84
CA PRO A 115 6.68 11.01 -5.11
C PRO A 115 5.61 11.94 -5.71
#